data_AF-A0A955D9P8-F1
#
_entry.id   AF-A0A955D9P8-F1
#
_cell.length_a   1.000
_cell.length_b   1.000
_cell.length_c   1.000
_cell.angle_alpha   90.00
_cell.angle_beta   90.00
_cell.angle_gamma   90.00
#
_symmetry.space_group_name_H-M   'P 1'
#
loop_
_entity.id
_entity.type
_entity.pdbx_description
1 polymer ?
#
loop_
_entity_poly.entity_id
_entity_poly.type
_entity_poly.pdbx_seq_one_letter_code
_entity_poly.pdbx_strand_id
1 'polypeptide(L)'
;MSHAPGPSTHVPAAGSRTETSPSTIIPGRYNPRFTRLFAWWVRKMMRKDFFAVRLARENAGLLALLEGHPGPVIVALNHASWWDPLVSLVLHARFTPGRFPTGPVEAEQFKRFGFMSKLGLFGIDPHDPRSAPLLVDHCLGLFRQQPLTSLWVTPQAQFVDPRRKIQIRPGVSMVAAACEGLNPRALSVAIEYVMWVDRKPELLLRFQEVVPPTGDPSAESTDLAEPRSVARGSTTAWHRAFTKAMRANQAALAELSMARDPAAFEVILGGDEGRINPLYDLWQRLRKRGGGIKAREFDG
;
A
#
# COMPACT_ATOMS: atom_id res chain seq x y z
N MET A 1 -20.96 16.25 -14.59
CA MET A 1 -20.90 15.52 -13.31
C MET A 1 -20.98 14.03 -13.64
N SER A 2 -19.88 13.30 -13.57
CA SER A 2 -19.85 11.86 -13.80
C SER A 2 -19.46 11.20 -12.49
N HIS A 3 -20.45 10.71 -11.75
CA HIS A 3 -20.21 9.88 -10.57
C HIS A 3 -19.65 8.53 -11.03
N ALA A 4 -18.45 8.19 -10.57
CA ALA A 4 -18.01 6.81 -10.58
C ALA A 4 -18.94 6.02 -9.65
N PRO A 5 -19.46 4.85 -10.04
CA PRO A 5 -20.32 4.06 -9.17
C PRO A 5 -19.49 3.56 -7.98
N GLY A 6 -19.92 3.93 -6.76
CA GLY A 6 -19.33 3.39 -5.53
C GLY A 6 -19.53 1.87 -5.45
N PRO A 7 -18.66 1.14 -4.75
CA PRO A 7 -18.81 -0.30 -4.61
C PRO A 7 -20.07 -0.61 -3.78
N SER A 8 -20.95 -1.44 -4.34
CA SER A 8 -22.10 -2.01 -3.67
C SER A 8 -21.64 -2.86 -2.49
N THR A 9 -22.07 -2.52 -1.29
CA THR A 9 -21.93 -3.34 -0.08
C THR A 9 -22.91 -4.51 -0.14
N HIS A 10 -22.59 -5.55 -0.91
CA HIS A 10 -23.30 -6.83 -0.80
C HIS A 10 -22.45 -7.78 0.04
N VAL A 11 -22.92 -8.05 1.25
CA VAL A 11 -22.51 -9.23 2.02
C VAL A 11 -23.30 -10.41 1.44
N PRO A 12 -22.67 -11.47 0.90
CA PRO A 12 -23.41 -12.64 0.45
C PRO A 12 -23.89 -13.44 1.66
N ALA A 13 -25.17 -13.80 1.66
CA ALA A 13 -25.70 -14.84 2.54
C ALA A 13 -25.10 -16.19 2.14
N ALA A 14 -24.82 -17.03 3.14
CA ALA A 14 -24.29 -18.37 2.94
C ALA A 14 -25.30 -19.26 2.18
N GLY A 15 -24.91 -19.76 1.00
CA GLY A 15 -25.71 -20.75 0.27
C GLY A 15 -25.15 -21.16 -1.09
N SER A 16 -24.99 -22.48 -1.25
CA SER A 16 -24.65 -23.27 -2.45
C SER A 16 -23.17 -23.36 -2.85
N ARG A 17 -22.61 -24.57 -2.71
CA ARG A 17 -21.33 -24.97 -3.32
C ARG A 17 -21.57 -25.13 -4.82
N THR A 18 -21.20 -24.13 -5.60
CA THR A 18 -21.07 -24.23 -7.05
C THR A 18 -19.76 -24.94 -7.40
N GLU A 19 -19.79 -25.80 -8.42
CA GLU A 19 -18.63 -26.48 -8.97
C GLU A 19 -17.50 -25.47 -9.23
N THR A 20 -16.40 -25.59 -8.48
CA THR A 20 -15.31 -24.62 -8.55
C THR A 20 -14.56 -24.81 -9.85
N SER A 21 -14.69 -23.85 -10.77
CA SER A 21 -13.73 -23.69 -11.87
C SER A 21 -12.30 -23.72 -11.31
N PRO A 22 -11.31 -24.30 -12.01
CA PRO A 22 -9.94 -24.35 -11.53
C PRO A 22 -9.42 -22.94 -11.23
N SER A 23 -8.90 -22.74 -10.02
CA SER A 23 -8.23 -21.51 -9.64
C SER A 23 -7.14 -21.17 -10.66
N THR A 24 -7.22 -19.97 -11.24
CA THR A 24 -6.33 -19.56 -12.33
C THR A 24 -5.96 -18.09 -12.17
N ILE A 25 -4.70 -17.75 -12.45
CA ILE A 25 -4.25 -16.36 -12.56
C ILE A 25 -4.77 -15.76 -13.87
N ILE A 26 -5.40 -14.59 -13.79
CA ILE A 26 -5.82 -13.83 -14.97
C ILE A 26 -4.76 -12.76 -15.24
N PRO A 27 -3.91 -12.91 -16.27
CA PRO A 27 -2.75 -12.04 -16.46
C PRO A 27 -3.16 -10.62 -16.86
N GLY A 28 -2.38 -9.65 -16.37
CA GLY A 28 -2.39 -8.27 -16.82
C GLY A 28 -1.79 -8.08 -18.21
N ARG A 29 -2.08 -6.93 -18.82
CA ARG A 29 -1.49 -6.45 -20.08
C ARG A 29 -0.97 -5.04 -19.87
N TYR A 30 0.14 -4.93 -19.15
CA TYR A 30 0.73 -3.65 -18.76
C TYR A 30 0.91 -2.71 -19.96
N ASN A 31 0.48 -1.46 -19.78
CA ASN A 31 0.64 -0.41 -20.77
C ASN A 31 1.21 0.85 -20.09
N PRO A 32 2.51 1.14 -20.26
CA PRO A 32 3.17 2.23 -19.54
C PRO A 32 2.63 3.62 -19.89
N ARG A 33 2.13 3.82 -21.12
CA ARG A 33 1.51 5.10 -21.53
C ARG A 33 0.18 5.31 -20.80
N PHE A 34 -0.65 4.27 -20.77
CA PHE A 34 -1.91 4.29 -20.03
C PHE A 34 -1.67 4.48 -18.54
N THR A 35 -0.77 3.72 -17.92
CA THR A 35 -0.45 3.82 -16.49
C THR A 35 -0.01 5.23 -16.10
N ARG A 36 0.87 5.87 -16.90
CA ARG A 36 1.29 7.27 -16.65
C ARG A 36 0.12 8.27 -16.72
N LEU A 37 -0.74 8.15 -17.74
CA LEU A 37 -1.92 9.01 -17.88
C LEU A 37 -2.91 8.79 -16.74
N PHE A 38 -3.17 7.53 -16.39
CA PHE A 38 -4.07 7.16 -15.31
C PHE A 38 -3.54 7.65 -13.95
N ALA A 39 -2.25 7.47 -13.67
CA ALA A 39 -1.60 8.01 -12.46
C ALA A 39 -1.70 9.54 -12.37
N TRP A 40 -1.51 10.26 -13.49
CA TRP A 40 -1.75 11.71 -13.53
C TRP A 40 -3.20 12.08 -13.20
N TRP A 41 -4.16 11.34 -13.75
CA TRP A 41 -5.59 11.57 -13.48
C TRP A 41 -5.94 11.30 -12.02
N VAL A 42 -5.44 10.19 -11.45
CA VAL A 42 -5.61 9.85 -10.03
C VAL A 42 -4.99 10.93 -9.13
N ARG A 43 -3.80 11.45 -9.44
CA ARG A 43 -3.20 12.57 -8.67
C ARG A 43 -4.10 13.80 -8.66
N LYS A 44 -4.71 14.16 -9.80
CA LYS A 44 -5.68 15.27 -9.86
C LYS A 44 -6.92 15.00 -9.01
N MET A 45 -7.45 13.78 -9.09
CA MET A 45 -8.58 13.34 -8.29
C MET A 45 -8.26 13.42 -6.79
N MET A 46 -7.12 12.91 -6.35
CA MET A 46 -6.68 13.00 -4.95
C MET A 46 -6.48 14.44 -4.47
N ARG A 47 -5.87 15.32 -5.26
CA ARG A 47 -5.78 16.76 -4.91
C ARG A 47 -7.16 17.40 -4.77
N LYS A 48 -8.17 16.90 -5.50
CA LYS A 48 -9.54 17.37 -5.41
C LYS A 48 -10.22 16.85 -4.14
N ASP A 49 -10.04 15.58 -3.78
CA ASP A 49 -10.84 14.93 -2.71
C ASP A 49 -10.19 15.00 -1.32
N PHE A 50 -8.86 15.10 -1.24
CA PHE A 50 -8.12 15.27 0.02
C PHE A 50 -7.74 16.74 0.26
N PHE A 51 -7.51 17.08 1.53
CA PHE A 51 -6.85 18.32 1.92
C PHE A 51 -5.36 18.23 1.56
N ALA A 52 -4.65 17.26 2.14
CA ALA A 52 -3.32 16.88 1.71
C ALA A 52 -3.12 15.35 1.73
N VAL A 53 -2.12 14.92 0.97
CA VAL A 53 -1.51 13.60 1.03
C VAL A 53 -0.13 13.80 1.62
N ARG A 54 0.12 13.18 2.77
CA ARG A 54 1.24 13.46 3.66
C ARG A 54 2.04 12.19 3.90
N LEU A 55 3.35 12.29 3.85
CA LEU A 55 4.28 11.22 4.19
C LEU A 55 5.05 11.62 5.45
N ALA A 56 5.11 10.72 6.43
CA ALA A 56 5.90 10.95 7.64
C ALA A 56 7.34 11.32 7.25
N ARG A 57 7.84 12.43 7.81
CA ARG A 57 9.07 13.07 7.35
C ARG A 57 10.29 12.16 7.53
N GLU A 58 10.31 11.32 8.55
CA GLU A 58 11.42 10.38 8.77
C GLU A 58 11.58 9.33 7.65
N ASN A 59 10.60 9.21 6.75
CA ASN A 59 10.56 8.19 5.71
C ASN A 59 11.02 8.64 4.32
N ALA A 60 11.34 9.92 4.13
CA ALA A 60 11.66 10.47 2.81
C ALA A 60 12.81 9.72 2.11
N GLY A 61 13.84 9.29 2.87
CA GLY A 61 15.01 8.59 2.34
C GLY A 61 14.79 7.11 1.99
N LEU A 62 13.80 6.43 2.58
CA LEU A 62 13.55 5.01 2.36
C LEU A 62 13.09 4.71 0.92
N LEU A 63 12.52 5.69 0.24
CA LEU A 63 11.98 5.53 -1.11
C LEU A 63 13.06 5.52 -2.19
N ALA A 64 14.11 6.34 -2.03
CA ALA A 64 15.25 6.33 -2.95
C ALA A 64 15.96 4.96 -2.93
N LEU A 65 15.99 4.31 -1.77
CA LEU A 65 16.52 2.96 -1.61
C LEU A 65 15.71 1.92 -2.38
N LEU A 66 14.38 2.08 -2.45
CA LEU A 66 13.55 1.19 -3.24
C LEU A 66 13.82 1.34 -4.72
N GLU A 67 13.95 2.55 -5.28
CA GLU A 67 14.18 2.72 -6.71
C GLU A 67 15.54 2.19 -7.15
N GLY A 68 16.60 2.40 -6.35
CA GLY A 68 17.96 1.96 -6.68
C GLY A 68 18.24 0.46 -6.51
N HIS A 69 17.31 -0.32 -5.94
CA HIS A 69 17.57 -1.74 -5.62
C HIS A 69 17.60 -2.65 -6.86
N PRO A 70 18.65 -3.45 -7.11
CA PRO A 70 18.72 -4.25 -8.34
C PRO A 70 17.73 -5.43 -8.41
N GLY A 71 17.17 -5.85 -7.28
CA GLY A 71 16.25 -6.98 -7.17
C GLY A 71 14.76 -6.57 -7.14
N PRO A 72 13.86 -7.56 -6.96
CA PRO A 72 12.45 -7.30 -6.82
C PRO A 72 12.15 -6.55 -5.51
N VAL A 73 11.12 -5.72 -5.56
CA VAL A 73 10.60 -4.97 -4.39
C VAL A 73 9.21 -5.48 -4.06
N ILE A 74 8.95 -5.76 -2.79
CA ILE A 74 7.64 -6.20 -2.27
C ILE A 74 7.11 -5.13 -1.33
N VAL A 75 6.00 -4.50 -1.69
CA VAL A 75 5.34 -3.46 -0.90
C VAL A 75 4.04 -4.00 -0.33
N ALA A 76 3.99 -4.15 1.00
CA ALA A 76 2.82 -4.61 1.73
C ALA A 76 2.13 -3.43 2.42
N LEU A 77 0.89 -3.14 2.04
CA LEU A 77 0.09 -2.07 2.65
C LEU A 77 -1.07 -2.62 3.49
N ASN A 78 -1.47 -1.89 4.54
CA ASN A 78 -2.78 -2.11 5.14
C ASN A 78 -3.89 -1.79 4.12
N HIS A 79 -5.10 -2.29 4.37
CA HIS A 79 -6.22 -2.12 3.45
C HIS A 79 -7.41 -1.47 4.13
N ALA A 80 -7.36 -0.15 4.32
CA ALA A 80 -8.40 0.61 5.01
C ALA A 80 -9.51 1.10 4.09
N SER A 81 -9.24 1.28 2.79
CA SER A 81 -10.14 1.97 1.88
C SER A 81 -10.00 1.53 0.43
N TRP A 82 -11.06 1.74 -0.35
CA TRP A 82 -11.01 1.59 -1.80
C TRP A 82 -9.98 2.52 -2.47
N TRP A 83 -9.53 3.57 -1.76
CA TRP A 83 -8.45 4.45 -2.21
C TRP A 83 -7.07 3.78 -2.24
N ASP A 84 -6.83 2.71 -1.48
CA ASP A 84 -5.48 2.15 -1.28
C ASP A 84 -4.77 1.69 -2.57
N PRO A 85 -5.45 1.03 -3.54
CA PRO A 85 -4.83 0.72 -4.83
C PRO A 85 -4.45 1.97 -5.63
N LEU A 86 -5.22 3.06 -5.50
CA LEU A 86 -4.94 4.34 -6.15
C LEU A 86 -3.76 5.07 -5.48
N VAL A 87 -3.67 4.99 -4.15
CA VAL A 87 -2.47 5.43 -3.40
C VAL A 87 -1.24 4.69 -3.90
N SER A 88 -1.32 3.36 -4.00
CA SER A 88 -0.20 2.53 -4.47
C SER A 88 0.27 2.93 -5.87
N LEU A 89 -0.66 3.21 -6.79
CA LEU A 89 -0.34 3.73 -8.12
C LEU A 89 0.39 5.08 -8.06
N VAL A 90 -0.09 6.02 -7.23
CA VAL A 90 0.54 7.35 -7.09
C VAL A 90 1.92 7.23 -6.47
N LEU A 91 2.09 6.37 -5.46
CA LEU A 91 3.38 6.12 -4.83
C LEU A 91 4.36 5.49 -5.81
N HIS A 92 3.94 4.46 -6.56
CA HIS A 92 4.75 3.86 -7.61
C HIS A 92 5.18 4.90 -8.65
N ALA A 93 4.24 5.66 -9.22
CA ALA A 93 4.55 6.65 -10.24
C ALA A 93 5.46 7.79 -9.74
N ARG A 94 5.44 8.08 -8.43
CA ARG A 94 6.23 9.14 -7.80
C ARG A 94 7.63 8.66 -7.40
N PHE A 95 7.74 7.44 -6.90
CA PHE A 95 8.91 6.97 -6.15
C PHE A 95 9.59 5.75 -6.76
N THR A 96 8.89 4.94 -7.54
CA THR A 96 9.51 3.81 -8.24
C THR A 96 9.21 3.76 -9.75
N PRO A 97 9.33 4.88 -10.50
CA PRO A 97 8.87 4.97 -11.88
C PRO A 97 9.64 4.10 -12.87
N GLY A 98 10.87 3.69 -12.54
CA GLY A 98 11.68 2.79 -13.36
C GLY A 98 11.34 1.31 -13.18
N ARG A 99 10.47 0.97 -12.21
CA ARG A 99 10.07 -0.41 -11.93
C ARG A 99 8.83 -0.83 -12.71
N PHE A 100 8.69 -2.14 -12.93
CA PHE A 100 7.44 -2.71 -13.41
C PHE A 100 6.46 -2.88 -12.24
N PRO A 101 5.30 -2.20 -12.21
CA PRO A 101 4.31 -2.37 -11.16
C PRO A 101 3.47 -3.62 -11.41
N THR A 102 3.25 -4.41 -10.36
CA THR A 102 2.32 -5.54 -10.36
C THR A 102 1.63 -5.67 -9.02
N GLY A 103 0.50 -6.38 -8.98
CA GLY A 103 -0.27 -6.61 -7.76
C GLY A 103 -1.47 -7.51 -8.00
N PRO A 104 -1.81 -8.38 -7.03
CA PRO A 104 -3.02 -9.19 -7.11
C PRO A 104 -4.26 -8.33 -6.91
N VAL A 105 -5.30 -8.61 -7.68
CA VAL A 105 -6.64 -8.08 -7.52
C VAL A 105 -7.62 -9.25 -7.51
N GLU A 106 -8.70 -9.13 -6.75
CA GLU A 106 -9.79 -10.11 -6.79
C GLU A 106 -10.27 -10.34 -8.23
N ALA A 107 -10.32 -11.61 -8.64
CA ALA A 107 -10.55 -11.98 -10.03
C ALA A 107 -11.85 -11.42 -10.61
N GLU A 108 -12.92 -11.33 -9.80
CA GLU A 108 -14.20 -10.74 -10.22
C GLU A 108 -14.08 -9.24 -10.48
N GLN A 109 -13.43 -8.50 -9.58
CA GLN A 109 -13.16 -7.07 -9.76
C GLN A 109 -12.26 -6.83 -10.97
N PHE A 110 -11.25 -7.67 -11.16
CA PHE A 110 -10.34 -7.58 -12.30
C PHE A 110 -11.05 -7.78 -13.64
N LYS A 111 -11.97 -8.76 -13.73
CA LYS A 111 -12.82 -8.98 -14.92
C LYS A 111 -13.78 -7.81 -15.16
N ARG A 112 -14.40 -7.30 -14.09
CA ARG A 112 -15.35 -6.19 -14.15
C ARG A 112 -14.69 -4.88 -14.60
N PHE A 113 -13.46 -4.62 -14.16
CA PHE A 113 -12.74 -3.37 -14.40
C PHE A 113 -11.52 -3.59 -15.30
N GLY A 114 -11.75 -3.84 -16.58
CA GLY A 114 -10.70 -4.20 -17.55
C GLY A 114 -9.54 -3.20 -17.70
N PHE A 115 -9.65 -1.97 -17.20
CA PHE A 115 -8.52 -1.03 -17.15
C PHE A 115 -7.41 -1.50 -16.18
N MET A 116 -7.74 -2.28 -15.15
CA MET A 116 -6.78 -2.79 -14.16
C MET A 116 -5.69 -3.64 -14.80
N SER A 117 -6.05 -4.41 -15.84
CA SER A 117 -5.11 -5.18 -16.65
C SER A 117 -4.01 -4.30 -17.25
N LYS A 118 -4.33 -3.07 -17.66
CA LYS A 118 -3.37 -2.12 -18.24
C LYS A 118 -2.38 -1.55 -17.22
N LEU A 119 -2.67 -1.68 -15.93
CA LEU A 119 -1.84 -1.18 -14.83
C LEU A 119 -0.77 -2.20 -14.39
N GLY A 120 -0.71 -3.39 -15.00
CA GLY A 120 0.20 -4.46 -14.61
C GLY A 120 -0.35 -5.36 -13.49
N LEU A 121 -1.59 -5.12 -13.07
CA LEU A 121 -2.29 -5.96 -12.09
C LEU A 121 -2.73 -7.29 -12.72
N PHE A 122 -2.95 -8.30 -11.88
CA PHE A 122 -3.47 -9.61 -12.29
C PHE A 122 -4.60 -10.06 -11.39
N GLY A 123 -5.55 -10.81 -11.95
CA GLY A 123 -6.69 -11.36 -11.23
C GLY A 123 -6.34 -12.67 -10.52
N ILE A 124 -6.76 -12.81 -9.28
CA ILE A 124 -6.65 -14.03 -8.47
C ILE A 124 -7.85 -14.13 -7.51
N ASP A 125 -8.28 -15.34 -7.18
CA ASP A 125 -9.30 -15.55 -6.14
C ASP A 125 -8.62 -15.63 -4.76
N PRO A 126 -8.74 -14.64 -3.87
CA PRO A 126 -8.11 -14.69 -2.56
C PRO A 126 -8.76 -15.72 -1.62
N HIS A 127 -9.97 -16.20 -1.94
CA HIS A 127 -10.74 -17.13 -1.11
C HIS A 127 -10.50 -18.60 -1.44
N ASP A 128 -9.89 -18.90 -2.59
CA ASP A 128 -9.48 -20.26 -2.93
C ASP A 128 -8.11 -20.60 -2.30
N PRO A 129 -8.01 -21.65 -1.45
CA PRO A 129 -6.75 -22.09 -0.88
C PRO A 129 -5.67 -22.43 -1.93
N ARG A 130 -6.07 -22.82 -3.14
CA ARG A 130 -5.18 -23.15 -4.26
C ARG A 130 -4.51 -21.92 -4.88
N SER A 131 -4.97 -20.71 -4.57
CA SER A 131 -4.44 -19.48 -5.12
C SER A 131 -3.06 -19.11 -4.58
N ALA A 132 -2.72 -19.49 -3.34
CA ALA A 132 -1.45 -19.06 -2.74
C ALA A 132 -0.21 -19.60 -3.49
N PRO A 133 -0.15 -20.90 -3.88
CA PRO A 133 0.92 -21.39 -4.76
C PRO A 133 0.94 -20.69 -6.13
N LEU A 134 -0.22 -20.46 -6.75
CA LEU A 134 -0.31 -19.79 -8.05
C LEU A 134 0.20 -18.34 -8.00
N LEU A 135 -0.07 -17.62 -6.90
CA LEU A 135 0.48 -16.29 -6.64
C LEU A 135 2.02 -16.33 -6.61
N VAL A 136 2.60 -17.32 -5.93
CA VAL A 136 4.06 -17.49 -5.84
C VAL A 136 4.64 -17.75 -7.22
N ASP A 137 4.11 -18.73 -7.94
CA ASP A 137 4.61 -19.10 -9.27
C ASP A 137 4.54 -17.91 -10.24
N HIS A 138 3.43 -17.18 -10.23
CA HIS A 138 3.26 -15.99 -11.07
C HIS A 138 4.27 -14.89 -10.72
N CYS A 139 4.40 -14.54 -9.44
CA CYS A 139 5.34 -13.51 -9.00
C CYS A 139 6.79 -13.89 -9.31
N LEU A 140 7.19 -15.15 -9.08
CA LEU A 140 8.54 -15.63 -9.42
C LEU A 140 8.81 -15.58 -10.91
N GLY A 141 7.83 -15.96 -11.74
CA GLY A 141 7.92 -15.82 -13.18
C GLY A 141 8.18 -14.37 -13.60
N LEU A 142 7.41 -13.43 -13.05
CA LEU A 142 7.60 -12.00 -13.29
C LEU A 142 8.97 -11.49 -12.81
N PHE A 143 9.40 -11.85 -11.60
CA PHE A 143 10.68 -11.38 -11.05
C PHE A 143 11.88 -11.88 -11.86
N ARG A 144 11.80 -13.09 -12.42
CA ARG A 144 12.87 -13.62 -13.30
C ARG A 144 12.88 -12.95 -14.67
N GLN A 145 11.73 -12.65 -15.23
CA GLN A 145 11.62 -12.00 -16.54
C GLN A 145 11.89 -10.49 -16.48
N GLN A 146 11.53 -9.85 -15.36
CA GLN A 146 11.64 -8.43 -15.11
C GLN A 146 12.20 -8.21 -13.70
N PRO A 147 13.53 -8.20 -13.52
CA PRO A 147 14.16 -8.10 -12.19
C PRO A 147 13.75 -6.86 -11.41
N LEU A 148 13.51 -5.74 -12.09
CA LEU A 148 13.04 -4.48 -11.50
C LEU A 148 11.51 -4.46 -11.32
N THR A 149 10.91 -5.56 -10.89
CA THR A 149 9.47 -5.61 -10.56
C THR A 149 9.23 -5.07 -9.15
N SER A 150 8.17 -4.28 -8.98
CA SER A 150 7.59 -3.94 -7.68
C SER A 150 6.22 -4.58 -7.52
N LEU A 151 6.10 -5.52 -6.58
CA LEU A 151 4.84 -6.15 -6.18
C LEU A 151 4.17 -5.33 -5.10
N TRP A 152 2.98 -4.80 -5.37
CA TRP A 152 2.15 -4.07 -4.42
C TRP A 152 0.99 -4.95 -3.98
N VAL A 153 0.87 -5.19 -2.67
CA VAL A 153 -0.11 -6.13 -2.13
C VAL A 153 -0.73 -5.63 -0.84
N THR A 154 -2.03 -5.88 -0.68
CA THR A 154 -2.79 -5.70 0.55
C THR A 154 -2.99 -7.07 1.22
N PRO A 155 -2.03 -7.55 2.04
CA PRO A 155 -2.04 -8.94 2.49
C PRO A 155 -3.16 -9.27 3.49
N GLN A 156 -3.98 -8.29 3.90
CA GLN A 156 -5.22 -8.50 4.65
C GLN A 156 -6.33 -9.11 3.77
N ALA A 157 -6.27 -8.87 2.44
CA ALA A 157 -7.23 -9.33 1.42
C ALA A 157 -8.69 -8.96 1.69
N GLN A 158 -8.93 -7.95 2.53
CA GLN A 158 -10.24 -7.38 2.85
C GLN A 158 -10.05 -5.98 3.41
N PHE A 159 -11.08 -5.14 3.35
CA PHE A 159 -11.06 -3.84 4.03
C PHE A 159 -11.10 -4.02 5.56
N VAL A 160 -10.22 -3.33 6.27
CA VAL A 160 -10.12 -3.37 7.73
C VAL A 160 -9.88 -1.97 8.25
N ASP A 161 -10.63 -1.57 9.28
CA ASP A 161 -10.41 -0.29 9.96
C ASP A 161 -8.94 -0.17 10.43
N PRO A 162 -8.26 0.95 10.16
CA PRO A 162 -6.84 1.12 10.47
C PRO A 162 -6.51 1.08 11.97
N ARG A 163 -7.50 1.15 12.87
CA ARG A 163 -7.33 1.01 14.33
C ARG A 163 -7.35 -0.44 14.78
N ARG A 164 -7.84 -1.37 13.95
CA ARG A 164 -7.79 -2.79 14.26
C ARG A 164 -6.40 -3.34 14.01
N LYS A 165 -5.89 -4.11 14.98
CA LYS A 165 -4.60 -4.80 14.89
C LYS A 165 -4.48 -5.57 13.57
N ILE A 166 -3.42 -5.30 12.81
CA ILE A 166 -3.17 -5.96 11.52
C ILE A 166 -3.06 -7.49 11.69
N GLN A 167 -3.78 -8.20 10.81
CA GLN A 167 -3.70 -9.64 10.57
C GLN A 167 -3.51 -9.86 9.07
N ILE A 168 -2.49 -10.61 8.68
CA ILE A 168 -2.14 -10.83 7.27
C ILE A 168 -2.31 -12.29 6.88
N ARG A 169 -2.65 -12.55 5.62
CA ARG A 169 -2.61 -13.88 5.00
C ARG A 169 -1.17 -14.22 4.57
N PRO A 170 -0.82 -15.51 4.41
CA PRO A 170 0.57 -15.91 4.19
C PRO A 170 1.12 -15.60 2.79
N GLY A 171 0.29 -15.26 1.80
CA GLY A 171 0.68 -15.16 0.39
C GLY A 171 1.90 -14.26 0.13
N VAL A 172 1.94 -13.05 0.70
CA VAL A 172 3.10 -12.14 0.54
C VAL A 172 4.38 -12.72 1.15
N SER A 173 4.24 -13.45 2.26
CA SER A 173 5.36 -14.09 2.96
C SER A 173 5.90 -15.28 2.18
N MET A 174 5.01 -16.03 1.52
CA MET A 174 5.39 -17.12 0.62
C MET A 174 6.16 -16.60 -0.59
N VAL A 175 5.70 -15.49 -1.20
CA VAL A 175 6.41 -14.84 -2.31
C VAL A 175 7.81 -14.39 -1.87
N ALA A 176 7.92 -13.71 -0.72
CA ALA A 176 9.21 -13.22 -0.21
C ALA A 176 10.20 -14.37 0.07
N ALA A 177 9.75 -15.44 0.73
CA ALA A 177 10.57 -16.63 0.97
C ALA A 177 11.04 -17.28 -0.34
N ALA A 178 10.13 -17.44 -1.31
CA ALA A 178 10.45 -18.11 -2.56
C ALA A 178 11.37 -17.30 -3.48
N CYS A 179 11.41 -15.97 -3.33
CA CYS A 179 12.26 -15.08 -4.12
C CYS A 179 13.53 -14.62 -3.39
N GLU A 180 13.87 -15.19 -2.23
CA GLU A 180 15.04 -14.77 -1.44
C GLU A 180 16.37 -14.86 -2.21
N GLY A 181 16.51 -15.87 -3.08
CA GLY A 181 17.65 -16.00 -3.98
C GLY A 181 17.77 -14.88 -5.03
N LEU A 182 16.73 -14.04 -5.19
CA LEU A 182 16.72 -12.85 -6.02
C LEU A 182 17.03 -11.57 -5.22
N ASN A 183 17.39 -11.69 -3.94
CA ASN A 183 17.67 -10.58 -3.03
C ASN A 183 16.52 -9.56 -2.98
N PRO A 184 15.31 -9.94 -2.50
CA PRO A 184 14.17 -9.05 -2.48
C PRO A 184 14.33 -7.97 -1.41
N ARG A 185 13.86 -6.75 -1.70
CA ARG A 185 13.59 -5.76 -0.65
C ARG A 185 12.11 -5.68 -0.35
N ALA A 186 11.77 -5.57 0.93
CA ALA A 186 10.39 -5.52 1.37
C ALA A 186 10.11 -4.27 2.20
N LEU A 187 8.95 -3.65 1.95
CA LEU A 187 8.50 -2.43 2.61
C LEU A 187 7.07 -2.61 3.11
N SER A 188 6.79 -2.15 4.32
CA SER A 188 5.45 -1.91 4.82
C SER A 188 5.04 -0.46 4.53
N VAL A 189 3.81 -0.27 4.07
CA VAL A 189 3.15 1.02 3.97
C VAL A 189 1.94 1.03 4.91
N ALA A 190 1.89 1.99 5.81
CA ALA A 190 0.72 2.27 6.64
C ALA A 190 -0.02 3.47 6.03
N ILE A 191 -1.34 3.36 5.96
CA ILE A 191 -2.24 4.35 5.38
C ILE A 191 -3.35 4.64 6.39
N GLU A 192 -3.57 5.92 6.66
CA GLU A 192 -4.74 6.42 7.38
C GLU A 192 -5.43 7.55 6.61
N TYR A 193 -6.76 7.56 6.67
CA TYR A 193 -7.60 8.61 6.11
C TYR A 193 -8.32 9.30 7.27
N VAL A 194 -7.92 10.52 7.61
CA VAL A 194 -8.37 11.17 8.85
C VAL A 194 -8.92 12.56 8.63
N MET A 195 -9.91 12.92 9.45
CA MET A 195 -10.46 14.27 9.50
C MET A 195 -9.71 15.09 10.54
N TRP A 196 -8.90 16.05 10.07
CA TRP A 196 -8.27 17.04 10.94
C TRP A 196 -9.15 18.28 11.07
N VAL A 197 -8.62 19.47 10.76
CA VAL A 197 -9.34 20.75 10.88
C VAL A 197 -10.20 21.01 9.64
N ASP A 198 -9.70 20.66 8.46
CA ASP A 198 -10.35 20.95 7.19
C ASP A 198 -11.54 20.05 6.88
N ARG A 199 -12.44 20.58 6.04
CA ARG A 199 -13.60 19.86 5.49
C ARG A 199 -13.20 18.60 4.70
N LYS A 200 -11.99 18.55 4.17
CA LYS A 200 -11.49 17.40 3.41
C LYS A 200 -10.53 16.61 4.29
N PRO A 201 -10.54 15.26 4.18
CA PRO A 201 -9.64 14.44 4.95
C PRO A 201 -8.18 14.66 4.55
N GLU A 202 -7.31 14.38 5.49
CA GLU A 202 -5.88 14.14 5.30
C GLU A 202 -5.67 12.66 4.95
N LEU A 203 -4.78 12.39 4.01
CA LEU A 203 -4.29 11.04 3.71
C LEU A 203 -2.87 10.95 4.26
N LEU A 204 -2.68 10.19 5.32
CA LEU A 204 -1.40 10.05 6.01
C LEU A 204 -0.74 8.74 5.62
N LEU A 205 0.56 8.80 5.38
CA LEU A 205 1.38 7.68 4.94
C LEU A 205 2.61 7.56 5.82
N ARG A 206 2.96 6.32 6.16
CA ARG A 206 4.24 5.99 6.80
C ARG A 206 4.83 4.73 6.19
N PHE A 207 6.14 4.72 6.02
CA PHE A 207 6.85 3.56 5.48
C PHE A 207 7.67 2.85 6.55
N GLN A 208 7.94 1.57 6.36
CA GLN A 208 8.85 0.85 7.24
C GLN A 208 9.49 -0.29 6.48
N GLU A 209 10.82 -0.39 6.53
CA GLU A 209 11.51 -1.54 5.96
C GLU A 209 11.08 -2.82 6.69
N VAL A 210 10.80 -3.86 5.90
CA VAL A 210 10.60 -5.21 6.40
C VAL A 210 11.96 -5.88 6.31
N VAL A 211 12.68 -5.88 7.44
CA VAL A 211 14.01 -6.49 7.53
C VAL A 211 13.90 -7.96 7.16
N PRO A 212 14.64 -8.44 6.14
CA PRO A 212 14.66 -9.85 5.80
C PRO A 212 15.05 -10.69 7.01
N PRO A 213 14.37 -11.81 7.27
CA PRO A 213 14.76 -12.70 8.34
C PRO A 213 16.16 -13.25 8.03
N THR A 214 17.16 -12.88 8.82
CA THR A 214 18.45 -13.55 8.80
C THR A 214 18.26 -14.96 9.33
N GLY A 215 18.72 -15.98 8.59
CA GLY A 215 18.81 -17.33 9.13
C GLY A 215 19.62 -17.25 10.43
N ASP A 216 19.02 -17.67 11.54
CA ASP A 216 19.70 -17.70 12.83
C ASP A 216 20.81 -18.76 12.75
N PRO A 217 22.11 -18.39 12.78
CA PRO A 217 23.19 -19.37 12.79
C PRO A 217 23.23 -20.17 14.09
N SER A 218 22.56 -19.69 15.15
CA SER A 218 22.53 -20.29 16.49
C SER A 218 21.32 -21.19 16.76
N ALA A 219 20.45 -21.36 15.76
CA ALA A 219 19.48 -22.45 15.77
C ALA A 219 20.23 -23.76 15.47
N GLU A 220 21.02 -24.23 16.45
CA GLU A 220 21.54 -25.58 16.48
C GLU A 220 20.36 -26.54 16.30
N SER A 221 20.34 -27.24 15.17
CA SER A 221 19.47 -28.38 14.98
C SER A 221 19.87 -29.44 16.01
N THR A 222 19.05 -29.63 17.04
CA THR A 222 19.20 -30.75 18.00
C THR A 222 18.90 -32.11 17.37
N ASP A 223 18.59 -32.18 16.08
CA ASP A 223 18.32 -33.42 15.36
C ASP A 223 19.51 -33.83 14.47
N LEU A 224 20.09 -35.00 14.75
CA LEU A 224 21.19 -35.65 14.03
C LEU A 224 20.80 -36.18 12.63
N ALA A 225 19.93 -35.50 11.90
CA ALA A 225 19.43 -35.95 10.59
C ALA A 225 19.82 -34.97 9.48
N GLU A 226 20.94 -35.29 8.79
CA GLU A 226 21.44 -34.73 7.52
C GLU A 226 21.63 -33.19 7.48
N PRO A 227 22.68 -32.67 6.82
CA PRO A 227 22.89 -31.24 6.70
C PRO A 227 21.82 -30.61 5.79
N ARG A 228 20.65 -30.27 6.34
CA ARG A 228 19.71 -29.36 5.70
C ARG A 228 20.42 -28.02 5.62
N SER A 229 20.84 -27.64 4.42
CA SER A 229 21.34 -26.31 4.09
C SER A 229 20.60 -25.26 4.92
N VAL A 230 21.33 -24.48 5.72
CA VAL A 230 20.84 -23.36 6.53
C VAL A 230 19.66 -22.69 5.82
N ALA A 231 18.45 -22.90 6.33
CA ALA A 231 17.25 -22.50 5.62
C ALA A 231 17.18 -20.97 5.58
N ARG A 232 17.57 -20.43 4.41
CA ARG A 232 17.17 -19.12 3.87
C ARG A 232 15.70 -18.85 4.27
N GLY A 233 15.41 -17.65 4.76
CA GLY A 233 14.15 -17.19 5.32
C GLY A 233 12.89 -17.99 4.93
N SER A 234 12.43 -18.85 5.84
CA SER A 234 11.18 -19.60 5.64
C SER A 234 9.95 -18.69 5.51
N THR A 235 8.87 -19.19 4.91
CA THR A 235 7.56 -18.49 4.87
C THR A 235 7.14 -17.99 6.25
N THR A 236 7.32 -18.80 7.29
CA THR A 236 6.99 -18.44 8.67
C THR A 236 7.85 -17.30 9.19
N ALA A 237 9.16 -17.30 8.89
CA ALA A 237 10.06 -16.22 9.28
C ALA A 237 9.70 -14.90 8.60
N TRP A 238 9.44 -14.93 7.28
CA TRP A 238 8.93 -13.77 6.54
C TRP A 238 7.57 -13.30 7.04
N HIS A 239 6.66 -14.22 7.40
CA HIS A 239 5.36 -13.88 7.96
C HIS A 239 5.46 -13.12 9.28
N ARG A 240 6.38 -13.54 10.16
CA ARG A 240 6.70 -12.80 11.38
C ARG A 240 7.30 -11.44 11.08
N ALA A 241 8.24 -11.36 10.13
CA ALA A 241 8.87 -10.10 9.73
C ALA A 241 7.85 -9.08 9.20
N PHE A 242 7.01 -9.48 8.24
CA PHE A 242 5.92 -8.64 7.71
C PHE A 242 4.94 -8.23 8.81
N THR A 243 4.46 -9.19 9.62
CA THR A 243 3.49 -8.90 10.68
C THR A 243 4.05 -7.92 11.71
N LYS A 244 5.32 -8.09 12.13
CA LYS A 244 6.00 -7.20 13.06
C LYS A 244 6.14 -5.80 12.46
N ALA A 245 6.68 -5.69 11.25
CA ALA A 245 6.90 -4.41 10.58
C ALA A 245 5.58 -3.67 10.31
N MET A 246 4.56 -4.36 9.79
CA MET A 246 3.26 -3.73 9.52
C MET A 246 2.57 -3.24 10.79
N ARG A 247 2.63 -3.99 11.90
CA ARG A 247 2.06 -3.55 13.18
C ARG A 247 2.83 -2.39 13.81
N ALA A 248 4.16 -2.42 13.75
CA ALA A 248 4.97 -1.30 14.23
C ALA A 248 4.69 -0.03 13.41
N ASN A 249 4.58 -0.16 12.09
CA ASN A 249 4.28 0.95 11.19
C ASN A 249 2.87 1.51 11.40
N GLN A 250 1.88 0.61 11.63
CA GLN A 250 0.51 0.98 12.02
C GLN A 250 0.51 1.79 13.32
N ALA A 251 1.18 1.30 14.37
CA ALA A 251 1.23 2.00 15.65
C ALA A 251 1.91 3.37 15.53
N ALA A 252 3.05 3.45 14.82
CA ALA A 252 3.76 4.70 14.63
C ALA A 252 2.93 5.73 13.83
N LEU A 253 2.23 5.30 12.77
CA LEU A 253 1.34 6.20 12.03
C LEU A 253 0.14 6.66 12.86
N ALA A 254 -0.42 5.79 13.71
CA ALA A 254 -1.53 6.14 14.59
C ALA A 254 -1.14 7.26 15.59
N GLU A 255 0.05 7.20 16.17
CA GLU A 255 0.56 8.27 17.04
C GLU A 255 0.70 9.61 16.29
N LEU A 256 1.29 9.59 15.08
CA LEU A 256 1.40 10.79 14.25
C LEU A 256 0.02 11.35 13.84
N SER A 257 -0.92 10.45 13.55
CA SER A 257 -2.30 10.75 13.19
C SER A 257 -3.05 11.44 14.33
N MET A 258 -2.88 10.94 15.56
CA MET A 258 -3.47 11.47 16.79
C MET A 258 -2.85 12.80 17.23
N ALA A 259 -1.56 13.00 16.99
CA ALA A 259 -0.87 14.26 17.31
C ALA A 259 -1.38 15.45 16.46
N ARG A 260 -1.91 15.17 15.26
CA ARG A 260 -2.45 16.18 14.33
C ARG A 260 -1.47 17.32 14.01
N ASP A 261 -0.17 17.02 14.02
CA ASP A 261 0.89 17.96 13.68
C ASP A 261 1.30 17.81 12.21
N PRO A 262 0.97 18.77 11.33
CA PRO A 262 1.39 18.74 9.93
C PRO A 262 2.91 18.79 9.73
N ALA A 263 3.68 19.34 10.68
CA ALA A 263 5.13 19.53 10.54
C ALA A 263 5.90 18.20 10.56
N ALA A 264 5.36 17.18 11.23
CA ALA A 264 5.85 15.81 11.22
C ALA A 264 5.78 15.12 9.85
N PHE A 265 5.17 15.78 8.84
CA PHE A 265 4.97 15.22 7.51
C PHE A 265 5.55 16.10 6.40
N GLU A 266 5.95 15.45 5.32
CA GLU A 266 6.14 16.04 4.00
C GLU A 266 4.86 15.95 3.17
N VAL A 267 4.51 17.03 2.48
CA VAL A 267 3.33 17.05 1.60
C VAL A 267 3.69 16.48 0.23
N ILE A 268 3.05 15.36 -0.13
CA ILE A 268 3.17 14.76 -1.47
C ILE A 268 2.20 15.43 -2.45
N LEU A 269 0.96 15.70 -2.02
CA LEU A 269 -0.10 16.34 -2.82
C LEU A 269 -0.98 17.22 -1.93
N GLY A 270 -1.51 18.32 -2.48
CA GLY A 270 -2.45 19.17 -1.73
C GLY A 270 -1.76 20.12 -0.76
N GLY A 271 -2.43 20.42 0.37
CA GLY A 271 -2.00 21.39 1.38
C GLY A 271 -2.29 22.85 1.00
N ASP A 272 -1.93 23.77 1.90
CA ASP A 272 -2.15 25.21 1.75
C ASP A 272 -1.39 25.82 0.57
N GLU A 273 -0.33 25.16 0.09
CA GLU A 273 0.35 25.49 -1.18
C GLU A 273 -0.58 25.39 -2.41
N GLY A 274 -1.81 24.90 -2.27
CA GLY A 274 -2.83 24.91 -3.31
C GLY A 274 -4.20 25.49 -2.92
N ARG A 275 -4.42 25.93 -1.67
CA ARG A 275 -5.76 26.29 -1.16
C ARG A 275 -5.78 27.32 -0.02
N ILE A 276 -4.96 28.36 -0.08
CA ILE A 276 -5.41 29.62 0.51
C ILE A 276 -6.67 30.03 -0.27
N ASN A 277 -7.86 29.92 0.34
CA ASN A 277 -9.11 30.36 -0.25
C ASN A 277 -8.96 31.86 -0.58
N PRO A 278 -8.77 32.26 -1.85
CA PRO A 278 -8.33 33.62 -2.18
C PRO A 278 -9.32 34.66 -1.66
N LEU A 279 -10.60 34.28 -1.60
CA LEU A 279 -11.69 35.10 -1.08
C LEU A 279 -11.65 35.23 0.45
N TYR A 280 -11.29 34.17 1.18
CA TYR A 280 -11.19 34.22 2.65
C TYR A 280 -9.95 35.01 3.09
N ASP A 281 -8.84 34.85 2.36
CA ASP A 281 -7.61 35.61 2.60
C ASP A 281 -7.76 37.08 2.20
N LEU A 282 -8.45 37.36 1.10
CA LEU A 282 -8.82 38.71 0.68
C LEU A 282 -9.77 39.35 1.69
N TRP A 283 -10.77 38.61 2.18
CA TRP A 283 -11.69 39.06 3.22
C TRP A 283 -10.98 39.31 4.55
N GLN A 284 -10.05 38.44 4.96
CA GLN A 284 -9.20 38.67 6.13
C GLN A 284 -8.25 39.85 5.98
N ARG A 285 -7.66 40.07 4.80
CA ARG A 285 -6.82 41.25 4.52
C ARG A 285 -7.62 42.55 4.53
N LEU A 286 -8.86 42.53 4.04
CA LEU A 286 -9.79 43.64 4.11
C LEU A 286 -10.23 43.90 5.56
N ARG A 287 -10.43 42.85 6.35
CA ARG A 287 -10.84 42.94 7.75
C ARG A 287 -9.69 43.23 8.72
N LYS A 288 -8.42 42.95 8.37
CA LYS A 288 -7.23 43.41 9.12
C LYS A 288 -7.01 44.93 9.06
N ARG A 289 -7.80 45.66 8.26
CA ARG A 289 -7.95 47.12 8.34
C ARG A 289 -9.04 47.58 9.32
N GLY A 290 -9.73 46.67 10.00
CA GLY A 290 -10.75 46.97 11.01
C GLY A 290 -10.96 45.82 12.00
N GLY A 291 -10.23 45.86 13.12
CA GLY A 291 -10.55 45.10 14.34
C GLY A 291 -9.99 43.67 14.41
N GLY A 292 -8.87 43.52 15.12
CA GLY A 292 -8.32 42.22 15.50
C GLY A 292 -9.22 41.46 16.47
N ILE A 293 -9.25 40.13 16.34
CA ILE A 293 -9.79 39.22 17.35
C ILE A 293 -8.70 38.19 17.63
N LYS A 294 -8.24 38.14 18.89
CA LYS A 294 -7.35 37.08 19.41
C LYS A 294 -8.17 35.80 19.56
N ALA A 295 -7.69 34.69 18.99
CA ALA A 295 -8.18 33.37 19.35
C ALA A 295 -7.66 33.02 20.74
N ARG A 296 -8.54 32.53 21.62
CA ARG A 296 -8.19 31.96 22.92
C ARG A 296 -7.63 30.56 22.72
N GLU A 297 -6.46 30.30 23.30
CA GLU A 297 -5.99 28.95 23.59
C GLU A 297 -6.93 28.32 24.62
N PHE A 298 -7.35 27.08 24.36
CA PHE A 298 -7.95 26.22 25.37
C PHE A 298 -6.87 25.24 25.80
N ASP A 299 -6.34 25.46 27.01
CA ASP A 299 -5.62 24.43 27.76
C ASP A 299 -6.63 23.40 28.29
N GLY A 300 -6.37 22.13 28.02
CA GLY A 300 -7.10 20.98 28.53
C GLY A 300 -6.33 19.70 28.25
#